data_AF-A0A480BW66-F1
#
_entry.id   AF-A0A480BW66-F1
#
_cell.length_a   1.000
_cell.length_b   1.000
_cell.length_c   1.000
_cell.angle_alpha   90.00
_cell.angle_beta   90.00
_cell.angle_gamma   90.00
#
_symmetry.space_group_name_H-M   'P 1'
#
loop_
_entity.id
_entity.type
_entity.pdbx_description
1 polymer ?
#
loop_
_entity_poly.entity_id
_entity_poly.type
_entity_poly.pdbx_seq_one_letter_code
_entity_poly.pdbx_strand_id
1 'polypeptide(L)'
;MAKVLQGKTNQSPPWEPAPATVDEILAIRDLVRGKANEQQQATFVRWLEKASGVSELEFRGDGERASAFASGKRFVGLQFFTLAKTNVPQEMRQEKRDG
;
A
#
# COMPACT_ATOMS: atom_id res chain seq x y z
N MET A 1 -42.28 -5.61 -4.77
CA MET A 1 -41.06 -5.95 -3.99
C MET A 1 -39.86 -5.80 -4.92
N ALA A 2 -39.12 -4.68 -4.84
CA ALA A 2 -37.95 -4.47 -5.69
C ALA A 2 -36.80 -5.37 -5.20
N LYS A 3 -36.25 -6.19 -6.10
CA LYS A 3 -35.12 -7.07 -5.82
C LYS A 3 -33.85 -6.20 -5.76
N VAL A 4 -33.37 -5.91 -4.55
CA VAL A 4 -32.10 -5.20 -4.34
C VAL A 4 -30.98 -6.12 -4.82
N LEU A 5 -30.28 -5.72 -5.88
CA LEU A 5 -29.04 -6.37 -6.32
C LEU A 5 -27.94 -5.95 -5.33
N GLN A 6 -27.79 -6.71 -4.25
CA GLN A 6 -26.70 -6.53 -3.31
C GLN A 6 -25.41 -7.01 -3.98
N GLY A 7 -24.56 -6.07 -4.41
CA GLY A 7 -23.25 -6.39 -4.95
C GLY A 7 -22.41 -7.08 -3.88
N LYS A 8 -22.12 -8.37 -4.05
CA LYS A 8 -21.14 -9.07 -3.22
C LYS A 8 -19.76 -8.57 -3.63
N THR A 9 -19.11 -7.80 -2.78
CA THR A 9 -17.70 -7.45 -2.97
C THR A 9 -16.86 -8.71 -2.72
N ASN A 10 -16.09 -9.18 -3.70
CA ASN A 10 -15.08 -10.24 -3.52
C ASN A 10 -13.85 -9.77 -2.70
N GLN A 11 -13.99 -8.69 -1.92
CA GLN A 11 -12.87 -8.14 -1.16
C GLN A 11 -12.75 -8.90 0.16
N SER A 12 -11.57 -9.48 0.39
CA SER A 12 -11.21 -10.07 1.68
C SER A 12 -11.43 -9.05 2.80
N PRO A 13 -11.81 -9.50 4.00
CA PRO A 13 -11.94 -8.62 5.14
C PRO A 13 -10.67 -7.76 5.34
N PRO A 14 -10.80 -6.46 5.61
CA PRO A 14 -9.66 -5.54 5.55
C PRO A 14 -8.60 -5.83 6.62
N TRP A 15 -8.96 -6.49 7.73
CA TRP A 15 -8.03 -6.91 8.79
C TRP A 15 -7.24 -8.17 8.45
N GLU A 16 -7.60 -8.89 7.38
CA GLU A 16 -6.81 -10.03 6.93
C GLU A 16 -5.52 -9.55 6.25
N PRO A 17 -4.40 -10.26 6.44
CA PRO A 17 -3.17 -9.99 5.71
C PRO A 17 -3.41 -10.09 4.20
N ALA A 18 -2.79 -9.18 3.44
CA ALA A 18 -2.83 -9.27 1.99
C ALA A 18 -2.09 -10.54 1.53
N PRO A 19 -2.66 -11.35 0.63
CA PRO A 19 -2.01 -12.56 0.15
C PRO A 19 -0.71 -12.18 -0.57
N ALA A 20 0.35 -12.96 -0.33
CA ALA A 20 1.67 -12.74 -0.92
C ALA A 20 2.15 -13.97 -1.68
N THR A 21 2.73 -13.77 -2.87
CA THR A 21 3.43 -14.82 -3.60
C THR A 21 4.84 -15.04 -3.04
N VAL A 22 5.49 -16.15 -3.41
CA VAL A 22 6.88 -16.41 -3.02
C VAL A 22 7.80 -15.30 -3.51
N ASP A 23 7.61 -14.81 -4.74
CA ASP A 23 8.43 -13.74 -5.31
C ASP A 23 8.26 -12.41 -4.55
N GLU A 24 7.03 -12.09 -4.13
CA GLU A 24 6.77 -10.91 -3.30
C GLU A 24 7.45 -11.03 -1.93
N ILE A 25 7.38 -12.21 -1.30
CA ILE A 25 8.07 -12.47 -0.02
C ILE A 25 9.58 -12.31 -0.17
N LEU A 26 10.18 -12.88 -1.22
CA LEU A 26 11.61 -12.76 -1.48
C LEU A 26 12.01 -11.31 -1.77
N ALA A 27 11.22 -10.58 -2.54
CA ALA A 27 11.44 -9.17 -2.83
C ALA A 27 11.39 -8.30 -1.55
N ILE A 28 10.38 -8.49 -0.68
CA ILE A 28 10.28 -7.79 0.61
C ILE A 28 11.47 -8.12 1.49
N ARG A 29 11.84 -9.40 1.60
CA ARG A 29 12.98 -9.85 2.41
C ARG A 29 14.28 -9.19 1.96
N ASP A 30 14.54 -9.19 0.65
CA ASP A 30 15.78 -8.65 0.11
C ASP A 30 15.79 -7.11 0.15
N LEU A 31 14.62 -6.46 0.06
CA LEU A 31 14.48 -5.02 0.27
C LEU A 31 14.84 -4.63 1.71
N VAL A 32 14.28 -5.32 2.70
CA VAL A 32 14.58 -5.08 4.14
C VAL A 32 16.07 -5.27 4.44
N ARG A 33 16.75 -6.16 3.69
CA ARG A 33 18.20 -6.39 3.80
C ARG A 33 19.06 -5.37 3.03
N GLY A 34 18.45 -4.45 2.28
CA GLY A 34 19.17 -3.50 1.43
C GLY A 34 19.84 -4.15 0.21
N LYS A 35 19.34 -5.30 -0.24
CA LYS A 35 19.91 -6.11 -1.33
C LYS A 35 18.98 -6.28 -2.53
N ALA A 36 17.79 -5.68 -2.50
CA ALA A 36 16.82 -5.81 -3.58
C ALA A 36 17.34 -5.18 -4.88
N ASN A 37 17.29 -5.95 -5.97
CA ASN A 37 17.49 -5.42 -7.31
C ASN A 37 16.27 -4.58 -7.77
N GLU A 38 16.39 -3.89 -8.89
CA GLU A 38 15.33 -3.00 -9.42
C GLU A 38 13.98 -3.72 -9.60
N GLN A 39 14.00 -4.96 -10.11
CA GLN A 39 12.79 -5.74 -10.33
C GLN A 39 12.12 -6.13 -9.00
N GLN A 40 12.91 -6.47 -7.98
CA GLN A 40 12.43 -6.76 -6.63
C GLN A 40 11.87 -5.50 -5.96
N GLN A 41 12.51 -4.34 -6.13
CA GLN A 41 11.99 -3.06 -5.65
C GLN A 41 10.62 -2.76 -6.27
N ALA A 42 10.48 -2.89 -7.58
CA ALA A 42 9.19 -2.70 -8.27
C ALA A 42 8.13 -3.72 -7.81
N THR A 43 8.54 -4.96 -7.55
CA THR A 43 7.66 -6.02 -7.03
C THR A 43 7.15 -5.68 -5.64
N PHE A 44 8.03 -5.20 -4.76
CA PHE A 44 7.64 -4.70 -3.44
C PHE A 44 6.63 -3.54 -3.54
N VAL A 45 6.88 -2.56 -4.41
CA VAL A 45 6.00 -1.40 -4.56
C VAL A 45 4.59 -1.82 -4.97
N ARG A 46 4.46 -2.76 -5.93
CA ARG A 46 3.15 -3.32 -6.33
C ARG A 46 2.46 -4.06 -5.18
N TRP A 47 3.21 -4.85 -4.41
CA TRP A 47 2.66 -5.53 -3.26
C TRP A 47 2.19 -4.54 -2.17
N LEU A 48 2.92 -3.44 -1.93
CA LEU A 48 2.54 -2.41 -0.97
C LEU A 48 1.27 -1.68 -1.40
N GLU A 49 1.12 -1.38 -2.70
CA GLU A 49 -0.09 -0.80 -3.26
C GLU A 49 -1.32 -1.69 -2.97
N LYS A 50 -1.19 -2.99 -3.25
CA LYS A 50 -2.19 -4.02 -2.95
C LYS A 50 -2.48 -4.12 -1.45
N ALA A 51 -1.46 -4.18 -0.60
CA ALA A 51 -1.61 -4.41 0.84
C ALA A 51 -2.25 -3.22 1.57
N SER A 52 -1.94 -2.00 1.12
CA SER A 52 -2.52 -0.76 1.65
C SER A 52 -3.90 -0.46 1.08
N GLY A 53 -4.24 -0.97 -0.11
CA GLY A 53 -5.48 -0.62 -0.80
C GLY A 53 -5.51 0.84 -1.24
N VAL A 54 -4.35 1.45 -1.48
CA VAL A 54 -4.23 2.88 -1.81
C VAL A 54 -4.96 3.28 -3.09
N SER A 55 -4.94 2.38 -4.07
CA SER A 55 -5.55 2.53 -5.39
C SER A 55 -6.97 1.95 -5.47
N GLU A 56 -7.45 1.36 -4.38
CA GLU A 56 -8.79 0.80 -4.28
C GLU A 56 -9.81 1.88 -3.86
N LEU A 57 -11.08 1.62 -4.17
CA LEU A 57 -12.18 2.43 -3.62
C LEU A 57 -12.26 2.27 -2.10
N GLU A 58 -12.84 3.26 -1.44
CA GLU A 58 -13.03 3.22 0.02
C GLU A 58 -13.89 2.01 0.41
N PHE A 59 -13.38 1.20 1.34
CA PHE A 59 -14.09 0.03 1.85
C PHE A 59 -15.30 0.47 2.71
N ARG A 60 -16.49 0.13 2.23
CA ARG A 60 -17.77 0.35 2.93
C ARG A 60 -18.45 -1.00 3.17
N GLY A 61 -17.83 -1.82 4.02
CA GLY A 61 -18.42 -3.08 4.48
C GLY A 61 -19.33 -2.91 5.69
N ASP A 62 -19.89 -4.02 6.15
CA ASP A 62 -20.79 -4.08 7.30
C ASP A 62 -20.03 -3.87 8.62
N GLY A 63 -19.68 -2.61 8.93
CA GLY A 63 -19.22 -2.22 10.26
C GLY A 63 -18.17 -1.11 10.27
N GLU A 64 -18.37 -0.14 11.17
CA GLU A 64 -17.47 1.01 11.38
C GLU A 64 -16.02 0.59 11.62
N ARG A 65 -15.79 -0.47 12.40
CA ARG A 65 -14.45 -1.00 12.69
C ARG A 65 -13.74 -1.51 11.44
N ALA A 66 -14.46 -2.14 10.53
CA ALA A 66 -13.92 -2.67 9.29
C ALA A 66 -13.45 -1.53 8.37
N SER A 67 -14.32 -0.54 8.19
CA SER A 67 -14.01 0.67 7.43
C SER A 67 -12.87 1.48 8.06
N ALA A 68 -12.85 1.65 9.38
CA ALA A 68 -11.76 2.33 10.08
C ALA A 68 -10.40 1.64 9.84
N PHE A 69 -10.35 0.31 9.92
CA PHE A 69 -9.12 -0.45 9.64
C PHE A 69 -8.68 -0.29 8.18
N ALA A 70 -9.60 -0.43 7.23
CA ALA A 70 -9.31 -0.27 5.81
C ALA A 70 -8.77 1.13 5.49
N SER A 71 -9.41 2.18 6.02
CA SER A 71 -8.98 3.56 5.87
C SER A 71 -7.62 3.82 6.52
N GLY A 72 -7.35 3.20 7.68
CA GLY A 72 -6.04 3.26 8.34
C GLY A 72 -4.92 2.69 7.48
N LYS A 73 -5.09 1.50 6.90
CA LYS A 73 -4.10 0.92 5.95
C LYS A 73 -3.90 1.81 4.72
N ARG A 74 -5.00 2.31 4.16
CA ARG A 74 -4.97 3.20 3.00
C ARG A 74 -4.22 4.49 3.31
N PHE A 75 -4.41 5.06 4.49
CA PHE A 75 -3.68 6.24 4.94
C PHE A 75 -2.16 6.00 4.94
N VAL A 76 -1.69 4.88 5.48
CA VAL A 76 -0.25 4.53 5.46
C VAL A 76 0.28 4.42 4.02
N GLY A 77 -0.48 3.77 3.12
CA GLY A 77 -0.14 3.72 1.70
C GLY A 77 -0.05 5.12 1.08
N LEU A 78 -1.04 5.97 1.31
CA LEU A 78 -1.06 7.35 0.81
C LEU A 78 0.16 8.14 1.28
N GLN A 79 0.61 7.99 2.52
CA GLN A 79 1.83 8.65 3.01
C GLN A 79 3.05 8.22 2.19
N PHE A 80 3.25 6.92 2.01
CA PHE A 80 4.38 6.38 1.25
C PHE A 80 4.39 6.87 -0.21
N PHE A 81 3.26 6.72 -0.91
CA PHE A 81 3.18 7.07 -2.33
C PHE A 81 3.19 8.58 -2.58
N THR A 82 2.74 9.39 -1.62
CA THR A 82 2.91 10.84 -1.66
C THR A 82 4.38 11.20 -1.60
N LEU A 83 5.13 10.65 -0.64
CA LEU A 83 6.57 10.89 -0.51
C LEU A 83 7.34 10.43 -1.76
N ALA A 84 7.01 9.26 -2.30
CA ALA A 84 7.64 8.73 -3.52
C ALA A 84 7.44 9.63 -4.74
N LYS A 85 6.35 10.41 -4.79
CA LYS A 85 6.04 11.37 -5.87
C LYS A 85 6.49 12.80 -5.55
N THR A 86 6.95 13.05 -4.32
CA THR A 86 7.28 14.41 -3.88
C THR A 86 8.59 14.85 -4.53
N ASN A 87 8.54 15.98 -5.24
CA ASN A 87 9.74 16.62 -5.76
C ASN A 87 10.44 17.37 -4.63
N VAL A 88 11.65 16.93 -4.28
CA VAL A 88 12.51 17.64 -3.32
C VAL A 88 13.29 18.73 -4.05
N PRO A 89 13.14 20.02 -3.67
CA PRO A 89 13.91 21.13 -4.24
C PRO A 89 15.42 20.88 -4.16
N GLN A 90 16.17 21.32 -5.18
CA GLN A 90 17.62 21.06 -5.28
C GLN A 90 18.40 21.71 -4.13
N GLU A 91 17.96 22.88 -3.66
CA GLU A 91 18.57 23.65 -2.57
C GLU A 91 18.63 22.83 -1.26
N MET A 92 17.57 22.09 -0.94
CA MET A 92 17.50 21.23 0.25
C MET A 92 18.39 19.98 0.17
N ARG A 93 18.95 19.64 -1.00
CA ARG A 93 19.87 18.50 -1.15
C ARG A 93 21.31 18.85 -0.79
N GLN A 94 21.66 20.14 -0.76
CA GLN A 94 23.03 20.61 -0.59
C GLN A 94 23.39 20.90 0.87
N GLU A 95 22.43 21.34 1.69
CA GLU A 95 22.63 21.68 3.12
C GLU A 95 23.19 20.53 3.98
N LYS A 96 23.14 19.27 3.53
CA LYS A 96 23.67 18.11 4.28
C LYS A 96 25.07 17.64 3.86
N ARG A 97 25.71 18.28 2.87
CA ARG A 97 27.04 17.87 2.39
C ARG A 97 28.19 18.70 2.96
N ASP A 98 27.89 19.81 3.62
CA ASP A 98 28.89 20.75 4.16
C ASP A 98 29.02 20.70 5.70
N GLY A 99 28.65 19.58 6.32
CA GLY A 99 28.74 19.34 7.78
C GLY A 99 29.53 18.10 8.14
#